data_AF-A0A293M6Z6-F1
#
_entry.id   AF-A0A293M6Z6-F1
#
_cell.length_a   1.000
_cell.length_b   1.000
_cell.length_c   1.000
_cell.angle_alpha   90.00
_cell.angle_beta   90.00
_cell.angle_gamma   90.00
#
_symmetry.space_group_name_H-M   'P 1'
#
loop_
_entity.id
_entity.type
_entity.pdbx_description
1 polymer ?
#
loop_
_entity_poly.entity_id
_entity_poly.type
_entity_poly.pdbx_seq_one_letter_code
_entity_poly.pdbx_strand_id
1 'polypeptide(L)'
;MRQLTERERAHVVSWYAQLGSFTVVRRKFRASYNRTPPSHKTVLKWVNRFCEEGCVDNKKRDRSRTTRSTELSNAVLGAFECPGMSVSSAAQGCTSVRHWHNDSAPHRHWHNYKPL
;
A
#
# COMPACT_ATOMS: atom_id res chain seq x y z
N MET A 1 -26.63 -1.09 -12.35
CA MET A 1 -26.65 -2.11 -11.27
C MET A 1 -25.93 -1.54 -10.05
N ARG A 2 -26.50 -1.64 -8.85
CA ARG A 2 -25.74 -1.32 -7.62
C ARG A 2 -24.56 -2.28 -7.52
N GLN A 3 -23.38 -1.74 -7.27
CA GLN A 3 -22.19 -2.54 -7.05
C GLN A 3 -22.32 -3.30 -5.73
N LEU A 4 -22.03 -4.61 -5.74
CA LEU A 4 -21.93 -5.37 -4.50
C LEU A 4 -20.74 -4.86 -3.68
N THR A 5 -20.96 -4.72 -2.38
CA THR A 5 -19.90 -4.47 -1.40
C THR A 5 -18.94 -5.65 -1.34
N GLU A 6 -17.71 -5.42 -0.89
CA GLU A 6 -16.69 -6.48 -0.74
C GLU A 6 -17.19 -7.64 0.13
N ARG A 7 -17.87 -7.33 1.24
CA ARG A 7 -18.49 -8.32 2.12
C ARG A 7 -19.54 -9.17 1.42
N GLU A 8 -20.43 -8.54 0.65
CA GLU A 8 -21.45 -9.26 -0.13
C GLU A 8 -20.79 -10.18 -1.17
N ARG A 9 -19.71 -9.75 -1.83
CA ARG A 9 -18.96 -10.60 -2.76
C ARG A 9 -18.30 -11.78 -2.06
N ALA A 10 -17.69 -11.55 -0.90
CA ALA A 10 -17.06 -12.61 -0.10
C ALA A 10 -18.08 -13.69 0.31
N HIS A 11 -19.29 -13.30 0.73
CA HIS A 11 -20.35 -14.27 0.99
C HIS A 11 -20.73 -15.07 -0.25
N VAL A 12 -20.83 -14.42 -1.41
CA VAL A 12 -21.15 -15.11 -2.68
C VAL A 12 -20.07 -16.13 -3.06
N VAL A 13 -18.79 -15.75 -2.96
CA VAL A 13 -17.67 -16.67 -3.21
C VAL A 13 -17.67 -17.83 -2.21
N SER A 14 -17.91 -17.55 -0.93
CA SER A 14 -18.01 -18.57 0.12
C SER A 14 -19.15 -19.57 -0.15
N TRP A 15 -20.34 -19.09 -0.51
CA TRP A 15 -21.45 -19.96 -0.88
C TRP A 15 -21.16 -20.78 -2.14
N TYR A 16 -20.49 -20.18 -3.13
CA TYR A 16 -20.13 -20.89 -4.35
C TYR A 16 -19.13 -22.03 -4.06
N ALA A 17 -18.14 -21.78 -3.22
CA ALA A 17 -17.17 -22.78 -2.79
C ALA A 17 -17.82 -23.94 -2.01
N GLN A 18 -18.80 -23.63 -1.15
CA GLN A 18 -19.50 -24.66 -0.35
C GLN A 18 -20.49 -25.49 -1.17
N LEU A 19 -21.22 -24.86 -2.09
CA LEU A 19 -22.39 -25.46 -2.74
C LEU A 19 -22.11 -25.97 -4.15
N GLY A 20 -21.05 -25.50 -4.80
CA GLY A 20 -20.68 -25.88 -6.17
C GLY A 20 -21.73 -25.54 -7.24
N SER A 21 -22.79 -24.79 -6.90
CA SER A 21 -23.91 -24.54 -7.81
C SER A 21 -24.36 -23.08 -7.80
N PHE A 22 -24.20 -22.42 -8.96
CA PHE A 22 -24.63 -21.04 -9.14
C PHE A 22 -26.13 -20.84 -8.89
N THR A 23 -26.97 -21.79 -9.29
CA THR A 23 -28.43 -21.68 -9.11
C THR A 23 -28.80 -21.60 -7.63
N VAL A 24 -28.11 -22.34 -6.77
CA VAL A 24 -28.33 -22.32 -5.31
C VAL A 24 -27.79 -21.03 -4.71
N VAL A 25 -26.59 -20.60 -5.11
CA VAL A 25 -26.01 -19.30 -4.72
C VAL A 25 -26.95 -18.15 -5.09
N ARG A 26 -27.57 -18.21 -6.27
CA ARG A 26 -28.54 -17.22 -6.75
C ARG A 26 -29.79 -17.15 -5.86
N ARG A 27 -30.30 -18.30 -5.41
CA ARG A 27 -31.43 -18.38 -4.47
C ARG A 27 -31.06 -17.81 -3.10
N LYS A 28 -29.90 -18.21 -2.55
CA LYS A 28 -29.41 -17.66 -1.28
C LYS A 28 -29.19 -16.16 -1.32
N PHE A 29 -28.61 -15.64 -2.41
CA PHE A 29 -28.42 -14.20 -2.57
C PHE A 29 -29.74 -13.43 -2.53
N ARG A 30 -30.76 -13.93 -3.24
CA ARG A 30 -32.09 -13.31 -3.21
C ARG A 30 -32.70 -13.34 -1.81
N ALA A 31 -32.59 -14.45 -1.10
CA ALA A 31 -33.10 -14.59 0.25
C ALA A 31 -32.38 -13.67 1.26
N SER A 32 -31.08 -13.48 1.13
CA SER A 32 -30.29 -12.65 2.06
C SER A 32 -30.36 -11.15 1.77
N TYR A 33 -30.44 -10.75 0.50
CA TYR A 33 -30.28 -9.36 0.09
C TYR A 33 -31.50 -8.74 -0.59
N ASN A 34 -32.53 -9.53 -0.92
CA ASN A 34 -33.74 -9.09 -1.64
C ASN A 34 -33.44 -8.25 -2.88
N ARG A 35 -32.39 -8.63 -3.63
CA ARG A 35 -31.90 -7.90 -4.82
C ARG A 35 -31.63 -8.84 -5.98
N THR A 36 -31.48 -8.25 -7.16
CA THR A 36 -31.03 -8.97 -8.35
C THR A 36 -29.62 -9.53 -8.13
N PRO A 37 -29.42 -10.85 -8.29
CA PRO A 37 -28.13 -11.48 -8.09
C PRO A 37 -27.15 -11.13 -9.22
N PRO A 38 -25.83 -11.17 -8.93
CA PRO A 38 -24.80 -11.00 -9.95
C PRO A 38 -24.89 -12.12 -11.01
N SER A 39 -24.37 -11.83 -12.21
CA SER A 39 -24.34 -12.81 -13.30
C SER A 39 -23.38 -13.97 -12.98
N HIS A 40 -23.61 -15.14 -13.60
CA HIS A 40 -22.74 -16.31 -13.41
C HIS A 40 -21.27 -15.99 -13.78
N LYS A 41 -21.06 -15.30 -14.91
CA LYS A 41 -19.73 -14.87 -15.37
C LYS A 41 -19.03 -13.98 -14.33
N THR A 42 -19.78 -13.08 -13.69
CA THR A 42 -19.25 -12.19 -12.65
C THR A 42 -18.83 -12.98 -11.41
N VAL A 43 -19.64 -13.95 -10.98
CA VAL A 43 -19.32 -14.81 -9.83
C VAL A 43 -18.07 -15.65 -10.11
N LEU A 44 -17.97 -16.27 -11.28
CA LEU A 44 -16.78 -17.03 -11.68
C LEU A 44 -15.52 -16.15 -11.67
N LYS A 45 -15.62 -14.90 -12.14
CA LYS A 45 -14.49 -13.97 -12.09
C LYS A 45 -14.00 -13.71 -10.66
N TRP A 46 -14.91 -13.59 -9.69
CA TRP A 46 -14.54 -13.43 -8.28
C TRP A 46 -13.94 -14.69 -7.69
N VAL A 47 -14.48 -15.87 -8.03
CA VAL A 47 -13.97 -17.16 -7.57
C VAL A 47 -12.56 -17.40 -8.10
N ASN A 48 -12.33 -17.23 -9.41
CA ASN A 48 -11.00 -17.40 -10.01
C ASN A 48 -9.98 -16.46 -9.38
N ARG A 49 -10.31 -15.18 -9.22
CA ARG A 49 -9.41 -14.24 -8.56
C ARG A 49 -9.14 -14.64 -7.11
N PHE A 50 -10.15 -15.08 -6.37
CA PHE A 50 -9.94 -15.52 -5.00
C PHE A 50 -8.97 -16.73 -4.94
N CYS A 51 -9.07 -17.64 -5.91
CA CYS A 51 -8.13 -18.77 -6.02
C CYS A 51 -6.71 -18.33 -6.43
N GLU A 52 -6.57 -17.34 -7.33
CA GLU A 52 -5.28 -16.89 -7.85
C GLU A 52 -4.55 -15.91 -6.92
N GLU A 53 -5.27 -14.89 -6.43
CA GLU A 53 -4.72 -13.74 -5.69
C GLU A 53 -5.06 -13.77 -4.20
N GLY A 54 -5.96 -14.66 -3.75
CA GLY A 54 -6.45 -14.70 -2.38
C GLY A 54 -7.39 -13.54 -2.02
N CYS A 55 -7.85 -12.76 -3.01
CA CYS A 55 -8.68 -11.58 -2.79
C CYS A 55 -9.96 -11.59 -3.63
N VAL A 56 -11.03 -10.99 -3.11
CA VAL A 56 -12.34 -10.89 -3.80
C VAL A 56 -12.54 -9.50 -4.40
N ASP A 57 -11.68 -8.54 -4.04
CA ASP A 57 -11.87 -7.14 -4.42
C ASP A 57 -11.27 -6.79 -5.78
N ASN A 58 -11.80 -5.73 -6.38
CA ASN A 58 -11.33 -5.15 -7.64
C ASN A 58 -10.33 -4.01 -7.44
N LYS A 59 -10.06 -3.62 -6.19
CA LYS A 59 -9.11 -2.58 -5.90
C LYS A 59 -7.72 -3.13 -6.21
N LYS A 60 -7.13 -2.70 -7.33
CA LYS A 60 -5.67 -2.73 -7.46
C LYS A 60 -5.15 -2.10 -6.18
N ARG A 61 -4.39 -2.85 -5.37
CA ARG A 61 -3.65 -2.25 -4.26
C ARG A 61 -2.87 -1.12 -4.90
N ASP A 62 -3.27 0.11 -4.62
CA ASP A 62 -2.65 1.28 -5.20
C ASP A 62 -1.25 1.37 -4.57
N ARG A 63 -0.30 0.66 -5.17
CA ARG A 63 1.12 0.76 -4.84
C ARG A 63 1.68 2.10 -5.35
N SER A 64 0.89 2.90 -6.07
CA SER A 64 1.33 4.14 -6.72
C SER A 64 1.15 5.39 -5.88
N ARG A 65 0.50 5.33 -4.70
CA ARG A 65 0.50 6.46 -3.76
C ARG A 65 1.78 6.54 -2.93
N THR A 66 2.91 6.46 -3.60
CA THR A 66 4.19 6.94 -3.11
C THR A 66 4.97 7.44 -4.31
N THR A 67 4.54 8.58 -4.87
CA THR A 67 5.46 9.50 -5.55
C THR A 67 6.37 10.11 -4.48
N ARG A 68 7.15 9.28 -3.76
CA ARG A 68 8.21 9.78 -2.91
C ARG A 68 9.29 10.22 -3.88
N SER A 69 9.54 11.53 -3.91
CA SER A 69 10.61 12.10 -4.72
C SER A 69 11.85 11.22 -4.58
N THR A 70 12.48 10.88 -5.70
CA THR A 70 13.77 10.16 -5.71
C THR A 70 14.78 10.88 -4.83
N GLU A 71 14.72 12.23 -4.81
CA GLU A 71 15.52 13.09 -3.95
C GLU A 71 15.27 12.84 -2.46
N LEU A 72 14.01 12.69 -2.03
CA LEU A 72 13.66 12.36 -0.64
C LEU A 72 14.15 10.96 -0.26
N SER A 73 14.09 10.01 -1.20
CA SER A 73 14.58 8.65 -0.94
C SER A 73 16.10 8.64 -0.82
N ASN A 74 16.80 9.34 -1.70
CA ASN A 74 18.25 9.48 -1.68
C ASN A 74 18.74 10.28 -0.46
N ALA A 75 18.02 11.32 -0.04
CA ALA A 75 18.34 12.10 1.16
C ALA A 75 18.21 11.25 2.44
N VAL A 76 17.16 10.42 2.53
CA VAL A 76 17.00 9.49 3.65
C VAL A 76 18.12 8.45 3.66
N LEU A 77 18.45 7.86 2.51
CA LEU A 77 19.54 6.88 2.41
C LEU A 77 20.91 7.50 2.76
N GLY A 78 21.22 8.68 2.23
CA GLY A 78 22.46 9.40 2.53
C GLY A 78 22.59 9.81 4.01
N ALA A 79 21.47 10.12 4.69
CA ALA A 79 21.50 10.39 6.13
C ALA A 79 21.87 9.15 6.98
N PHE A 80 21.65 7.93 6.46
CA PHE A 80 22.07 6.69 7.14
C PHE A 80 23.51 6.26 6.79
N GLU A 81 24.18 6.91 5.84
CA GLU A 81 25.59 6.63 5.51
C GLU A 81 26.55 7.18 6.58
N CYS A 82 26.10 8.11 7.43
CA CYS A 82 26.82 8.56 8.62
C CYS A 82 26.59 7.60 9.81
N PRO A 83 27.61 6.84 10.26
CA PRO A 83 27.44 5.95 11.41
C PRO A 83 27.13 6.78 12.67
N GLY A 84 25.96 6.56 13.27
CA GLY A 84 25.54 7.23 14.51
C GLY A 84 24.26 8.08 14.40
N MET A 85 23.68 8.23 13.21
CA MET A 85 22.39 8.94 13.07
C MET A 85 21.21 8.06 13.47
N SER A 86 20.31 8.62 14.29
CA SER A 86 19.03 7.98 14.61
C SER A 86 17.98 8.24 13.54
N VAL A 87 17.00 7.35 13.41
CA VAL A 87 15.89 7.45 12.44
C VAL A 87 15.19 8.82 12.53
N SER A 88 15.01 9.35 13.74
CA SER A 88 14.39 10.66 13.97
C SER A 88 15.21 11.82 13.43
N SER A 89 16.54 11.73 13.52
CA SER A 89 17.45 12.77 13.04
C SER A 89 17.52 12.82 11.51
N ALA A 90 17.54 11.64 10.86
CA ALA A 90 17.45 11.51 9.40
C ALA A 90 16.11 12.06 8.86
N ALA A 91 15.00 11.79 9.55
CA ALA A 91 13.68 12.29 9.15
C ALA A 91 13.56 13.82 9.26
N GLN A 92 14.16 14.43 10.28
CA GLN A 92 14.15 15.89 10.46
C GLN A 92 15.01 16.62 9.42
N GLY A 93 16.18 16.09 9.06
CA GLY A 93 17.06 16.67 8.04
C GLY A 93 16.39 16.80 6.65
N CYS A 94 15.49 15.89 6.32
CA CYS A 94 14.76 15.89 5.05
C CYS A 94 13.67 16.98 4.94
N THR A 95 13.31 17.66 6.03
CA THR A 95 12.26 18.70 6.03
C THR A 95 12.79 20.10 5.71
N SER A 96 14.11 20.29 5.66
CA SER A 96 14.76 21.59 5.42
C SER A 96 15.52 21.62 4.09
N VAL A 97 14.89 21.21 2.99
CA VAL A 97 15.43 21.43 1.64
C VAL A 97 15.05 22.83 1.16
N ARG A 98 15.53 23.88 1.86
CA ARG A 98 15.51 25.27 1.33
C ARG A 98 16.69 26.14 1.77
N HIS A 99 17.69 25.62 2.48
CA HIS A 99 18.77 26.47 2.98
C HIS A 99 20.11 25.73 3.12
N TRP A 100 20.62 25.19 2.01
CA TRP A 100 22.01 24.70 1.92
C TRP A 100 22.71 25.13 0.62
N HIS A 101 22.33 26.29 0.08
CA HIS A 101 23.17 27.01 -0.88
C HIS A 101 23.33 28.43 -0.35
N ASN A 102 24.59 28.85 -0.15
CA ASN A 102 25.04 29.99 0.63
C ASN A 102 24.93 29.81 2.14
N ASP A 103 25.98 29.26 2.76
CA ASP A 103 26.83 30.18 3.50
C ASP A 103 28.24 29.62 3.67
N SER A 104 29.19 30.52 3.44
CA SER A 104 30.62 30.31 3.49
C SER A 104 31.08 29.85 4.87
N ALA A 105 32.13 29.03 4.86
CA ALA A 105 32.82 28.49 6.02
C ALA A 105 33.05 29.52 7.15
N PRO A 106 32.75 29.19 8.41
CA PRO A 106 33.40 29.83 9.54
C PRO A 106 34.65 29.05 9.93
N HIS A 107 35.78 29.72 9.70
CA HIS A 107 37.09 29.49 10.28
C HIS A 107 36.97 29.14 11.77
N ARG A 108 37.17 27.87 12.16
CA ARG A 108 37.29 27.47 13.58
C ARG A 108 38.56 26.66 13.81
N HIS A 109 39.55 27.40 14.28
CA HIS A 109 40.61 27.07 15.23
C HIS A 109 40.70 25.60 15.68
N TRP A 110 41.64 24.85 15.11
CA TRP A 110 42.04 23.53 15.60
C TRP A 110 43.13 23.69 16.68
N HIS A 111 42.74 23.57 17.95
CA HIS A 111 43.69 23.21 19.00
C HIS A 111 43.91 21.69 19.00
N ASN A 112 45.18 21.31 18.97
CA ASN A 112 45.76 20.06 19.48
C ASN A 112 45.21 18.74 18.92
N TYR A 113 45.89 18.21 17.91
CA TYR A 113 46.26 16.78 17.86
C TYR A 113 47.67 16.66 17.27
N LYS A 114 48.63 16.24 18.10
CA LYS A 114 49.94 15.71 17.68
C LYS A 114 49.81 14.19 17.53
N PRO A 115 50.05 13.60 16.35
CA PRO A 115 50.47 12.21 16.28
C PRO A 115 52.01 12.13 16.31
N LEU A 116 52.48 11.02 16.88
CA LEU A 116 53.87 10.60 17.11
C LEU A 116 54.75 10.64 15.87
#